data_AF-A0A2N9IEA8-F1
#
_entry.id   AF-A0A2N9IEA8-F1
#
_cell.length_a   1.000
_cell.length_b   1.000
_cell.length_c   1.000
_cell.angle_alpha   90.00
_cell.angle_beta   90.00
_cell.angle_gamma   90.00
#
_symmetry.space_group_name_H-M   'P 1'
#
loop_
_entity.id
_entity.type
_entity.pdbx_description
1 polymer ?
#
loop_
_entity_poly.entity_id
_entity_poly.type
_entity_poly.pdbx_seq_one_letter_code
_entity_poly.pdbx_strand_id
1 'polypeptide(L)'
;MIDSGCYPDLFVCDVYVKTSLLCLYANCGYLGHAHKVFDEIPEKNVVSWTAIISGYIGVGQYREAIDMFRMLVEMGLRPDGFTIVRVLFACTQLGD
;
A
#
# COMPACT_ATOMS: atom_id res chain seq x y z
N MET A 1 0.72 22.98 32.22
CA MET A 1 0.56 21.88 33.20
C MET A 1 -0.82 21.31 32.94
N ILE A 2 -1.05 20.28 32.12
CA ILE A 2 -0.26 19.08 31.82
C ILE A 2 -0.37 18.78 30.30
N ASP A 3 0.75 18.45 29.65
CA ASP A 3 0.79 17.93 28.27
C ASP A 3 -0.03 16.65 28.17
N SER A 4 -1.13 16.71 27.42
CA SER A 4 -2.03 15.60 27.19
C SER A 4 -1.52 14.75 26.02
N GLY A 5 -0.42 14.03 26.26
CA GLY A 5 -0.12 12.73 25.68
C GLY A 5 0.04 12.63 24.16
N CYS A 6 1.13 13.15 23.61
CA CYS A 6 1.70 12.61 22.38
C CYS A 6 2.24 11.20 22.71
N TYR A 7 1.49 10.14 22.36
CA TYR A 7 1.94 8.75 22.44
C TYR A 7 2.33 8.27 21.02
N PRO A 8 3.51 8.66 20.50
CA PRO A 8 3.94 8.28 19.16
C PRO A 8 3.97 6.76 18.96
N ASP A 9 4.28 5.99 20.00
CA ASP A 9 4.37 4.53 19.93
C ASP A 9 3.03 3.84 19.63
N LEU A 10 1.90 4.36 20.13
CA LEU A 10 0.59 3.79 19.86
C LEU A 10 0.20 3.96 18.38
N PHE A 11 0.53 5.12 17.80
CA PHE A 11 0.25 5.44 16.41
C PHE A 11 1.11 4.60 15.46
N VAL A 12 2.39 4.41 15.81
CA VAL A 12 3.33 3.57 15.06
C VAL A 12 2.88 2.09 15.07
N CYS A 13 2.48 1.55 16.23
CA CYS A 13 1.93 0.20 16.33
C CYS A 13 0.66 0.01 15.49
N ASP A 14 -0.24 1.00 15.47
CA ASP A 14 -1.46 0.95 14.66
C ASP A 14 -1.13 0.87 13.15
N VAL A 15 -0.16 1.65 12.67
CA VAL A 15 0.32 1.58 11.28
C VAL A 15 0.92 0.21 10.97
N TYR A 16 1.72 -0.38 11.86
CA TYR A 16 2.27 -1.73 11.64
C TYR A 16 1.18 -2.79 11.58
N VAL A 17 0.24 -2.81 12.53
CA VAL A 17 -0.87 -3.77 12.56
C VAL A 17 -1.71 -3.66 11.31
N LYS A 18 -2.09 -2.43 10.91
CA LYS A 18 -2.84 -2.19 9.67
C LYS A 18 -2.06 -2.60 8.43
N THR A 19 -0.76 -2.34 8.37
CA THR A 19 0.09 -2.79 7.26
C THR A 19 0.18 -4.31 7.18
N SER A 20 0.26 -5.01 8.32
CA SER A 20 0.21 -6.47 8.37
C SER A 20 -1.13 -7.03 7.90
N LEU A 21 -2.25 -6.43 8.33
CA LEU A 21 -3.60 -6.81 7.87
C LEU A 21 -3.78 -6.54 6.38
N LEU A 22 -3.28 -5.42 5.89
CA LEU A 22 -3.25 -5.07 4.47
C LEU A 22 -2.53 -6.16 3.66
N CYS A 23 -1.31 -6.54 4.07
CA CYS A 23 -0.55 -7.62 3.44
C CYS A 23 -1.31 -8.95 3.45
N LEU A 24 -1.94 -9.30 4.57
CA LEU A 24 -2.74 -10.52 4.70
C LEU A 24 -3.90 -10.53 3.70
N TYR A 25 -4.73 -9.48 3.69
CA TYR A 25 -5.87 -9.41 2.79
C TYR A 25 -5.46 -9.37 1.32
N ALA A 26 -4.40 -8.63 0.98
CA ALA A 26 -3.85 -8.57 -0.38
C ALA A 26 -3.34 -9.94 -0.86
N ASN A 27 -2.57 -10.66 -0.03
CA ASN A 27 -2.03 -11.97 -0.36
C ASN A 27 -3.11 -13.05 -0.49
N CYS A 28 -4.22 -12.91 0.22
CA CYS A 28 -5.37 -13.82 0.13
C CYS A 28 -6.35 -13.44 -1.00
N GLY A 29 -6.08 -12.39 -1.78
CA GLY A 29 -6.95 -11.93 -2.86
C GLY A 29 -8.21 -11.19 -2.40
N TYR A 30 -8.35 -10.88 -1.12
CA TYR A 30 -9.46 -10.10 -0.57
C TYR A 30 -9.23 -8.59 -0.75
N LEU A 31 -9.03 -8.15 -2.00
CA LEU A 31 -8.52 -6.82 -2.29
C LEU A 31 -9.43 -5.68 -1.83
N GLY A 32 -10.75 -5.88 -1.82
CA GLY A 32 -11.68 -4.89 -1.27
C GLY A 32 -11.47 -4.64 0.24
N HIS A 33 -11.09 -5.66 1.01
CA HIS A 33 -10.73 -5.50 2.42
C HIS A 33 -9.34 -4.89 2.58
N ALA A 34 -8.39 -5.31 1.74
CA ALA A 34 -7.06 -4.72 1.67
C ALA A 34 -7.15 -3.20 1.45
N HIS A 35 -7.94 -2.74 0.47
CA HIS A 35 -8.10 -1.32 0.18
C HIS A 35 -8.71 -0.54 1.35
N LYS A 36 -9.74 -1.09 2.02
CA LYS A 36 -10.33 -0.43 3.20
C LYS A 36 -9.29 -0.23 4.30
N VAL A 37 -8.49 -1.26 4.60
CA VAL A 37 -7.41 -1.16 5.59
C VAL A 37 -6.36 -0.15 5.14
N PHE A 38 -6.01 -0.14 3.85
CA PHE A 38 -5.09 0.85 3.30
C PHE A 38 -5.60 2.28 3.52
N ASP A 39 -6.89 2.54 3.25
CA ASP A 39 -7.50 3.86 3.44
C ASP A 39 -7.45 4.30 4.92
N GLU A 40 -7.63 3.37 5.86
CA GLU A 40 -7.58 3.59 7.31
C GLU A 40 -6.16 3.82 7.87
N ILE A 41 -5.09 3.61 7.09
CA ILE A 41 -3.72 3.94 7.51
C ILE A 41 -3.54 5.47 7.42
N PRO A 42 -3.31 6.15 8.56
CA PRO A 42 -3.21 7.62 8.59
C PRO A 42 -1.96 8.14 7.87
N GLU A 43 -0.81 7.48 8.08
CA GLU A 43 0.46 7.80 7.43
C GLU A 43 0.95 6.59 6.63
N LYS A 44 0.56 6.56 5.35
CA LYS A 44 0.94 5.49 4.42
C LYS A 44 2.42 5.62 4.07
N ASN A 45 3.21 4.61 4.43
CA ASN A 45 4.62 4.52 4.05
C ASN A 45 4.79 3.64 2.80
N VAL A 46 6.03 3.59 2.27
CA VAL A 46 6.37 2.80 1.07
C VAL A 46 5.89 1.35 1.20
N VAL A 47 6.03 0.72 2.37
CA VAL A 47 5.61 -0.69 2.58
C VAL A 47 4.10 -0.87 2.36
N SER A 48 3.28 0.02 2.93
CA SER A 48 1.81 -0.05 2.74
C SER A 48 1.41 0.14 1.27
N TRP A 49 2.09 1.02 0.54
CA TRP A 49 1.87 1.21 -0.89
C TRP A 49 2.33 0.00 -1.72
N THR A 50 3.51 -0.54 -1.44
CA THR A 50 4.04 -1.75 -2.09
C THR A 50 3.08 -2.92 -1.91
N ALA A 51 2.47 -3.06 -0.73
CA ALA A 51 1.50 -4.11 -0.43
C ALA A 51 0.21 -3.99 -1.26
N ILE A 52 -0.41 -2.80 -1.32
CA ILE A 52 -1.66 -2.62 -2.09
C ILE A 52 -1.42 -2.75 -3.60
N ILE A 53 -0.33 -2.18 -4.14
CA ILE A 53 0.08 -2.33 -5.55
C ILE A 53 0.29 -3.82 -5.87
N SER A 54 1.02 -4.52 -5.00
CA SER A 54 1.26 -5.95 -5.11
C SER A 54 -0.02 -6.79 -5.13
N GLY A 55 -0.99 -6.41 -4.30
CA GLY A 55 -2.32 -7.03 -4.25
C GLY A 55 -3.07 -6.88 -5.56
N TYR A 56 -3.17 -5.64 -6.08
CA TYR A 56 -3.80 -5.35 -7.38
C TYR A 56 -3.20 -6.18 -8.51
N ILE A 57 -1.87 -6.23 -8.60
CA ILE A 57 -1.16 -7.04 -9.62
C ILE A 57 -1.45 -8.54 -9.43
N GLY A 58 -1.48 -9.02 -8.19
CA GLY A 58 -1.72 -10.43 -7.87
C GLY A 58 -3.08 -10.94 -8.32
N VAL A 59 -4.09 -10.07 -8.40
CA VAL A 59 -5.44 -10.42 -8.87
C VAL A 59 -5.72 -9.98 -10.33
N GLY A 60 -4.70 -9.52 -11.05
CA GLY A 60 -4.82 -9.12 -12.46
C GLY A 60 -5.43 -7.74 -12.70
N GLN A 61 -5.59 -6.91 -11.68
CA GLN A 61 -6.09 -5.54 -11.78
C GLN A 61 -4.92 -4.56 -12.03
N TYR A 62 -4.31 -4.69 -13.20
CA TYR A 62 -3.05 -4.02 -13.54
C TYR A 62 -3.18 -2.50 -13.70
N ARG A 63 -4.33 -2.01 -14.17
CA ARG A 63 -4.56 -0.58 -14.37
C ARG A 63 -4.61 0.14 -13.01
N GLU A 64 -5.37 -0.41 -12.09
CA GLU A 64 -5.48 0.06 -10.72
C GLU A 64 -4.12 0.02 -10.01
N ALA A 65 -3.32 -1.04 -10.22
CA ALA A 65 -1.96 -1.10 -9.68
C ALA A 65 -1.08 0.07 -10.16
N ILE A 66 -1.17 0.43 -11.44
CA ILE A 66 -0.40 1.54 -12.03
C ILE A 66 -0.91 2.88 -11.50
N ASP A 67 -2.22 3.05 -11.34
CA ASP A 67 -2.78 4.27 -10.76
C ASP A 67 -2.34 4.45 -9.30
N MET A 68 -2.31 3.39 -8.51
CA MET A 68 -1.75 3.41 -7.14
C MET A 68 -0.26 3.75 -7.14
N PHE A 69 0.52 3.24 -8.09
CA PHE A 69 1.93 3.61 -8.24
C PHE A 69 2.12 5.08 -8.57
N ARG A 70 1.29 5.65 -9.47
CA ARG A 70 1.32 7.08 -9.79
C ARG A 70 1.07 7.93 -8.55
N MET A 71 0.05 7.58 -7.77
CA MET A 71 -0.27 8.28 -6.52
C MET A 71 0.90 8.23 -5.52
N LEU A 72 1.57 7.07 -5.37
CA LEU A 72 2.76 6.96 -4.53
C LEU A 72 3.85 7.96 -4.96
N VAL A 73 4.10 8.09 -6.27
CA VAL A 73 5.13 9.01 -6.79
C VAL A 73 4.70 10.48 -6.63
N GLU A 74 3.43 10.79 -6.85
CA GLU A 74 2.86 12.14 -6.67
C GLU A 74 2.91 12.61 -5.21
N MET A 75 2.84 11.68 -4.25
CA MET A 75 3.07 11.98 -2.83
C MET A 75 4.55 12.18 -2.47
N GLY A 76 5.46 12.11 -3.45
CA GLY A 76 6.90 12.29 -3.25
C GLY A 76 7.60 11.10 -2.57
N LEU A 77 6.90 9.98 -2.40
CA LEU A 77 7.47 8.76 -1.84
C LEU A 77 8.29 8.03 -2.92
N ARG A 78 9.44 7.50 -2.53
CA ARG A 78 10.30 6.72 -3.43
C ARG A 78 9.88 5.25 -3.39
N PRO A 79 9.39 4.67 -4.49
CA PRO A 79 9.13 3.25 -4.56
C PRO A 79 10.44 2.47 -4.48
N ASP A 80 10.41 1.32 -3.85
CA ASP A 80 11.55 0.40 -3.84
C ASP A 80 11.69 -0.34 -5.19
N GLY A 81 12.84 -0.98 -5.39
CA GLY A 81 13.12 -1.71 -6.64
C GLY A 81 12.12 -2.85 -6.90
N PHE A 82 11.60 -3.49 -5.85
CA PHE A 82 10.59 -4.54 -5.98
C PHE A 82 9.29 -4.00 -6.57
N THR A 83 8.80 -2.87 -6.04
CA THR A 83 7.61 -2.17 -6.50
C THR A 83 7.74 -1.79 -7.98
N ILE A 84 8.89 -1.23 -8.37
CA ILE A 84 9.16 -0.83 -9.75
C ILE A 84 9.09 -2.05 -10.69
N VAL A 85 9.77 -3.16 -10.35
CA VAL A 85 9.74 -4.39 -11.16
C VAL A 85 8.31 -4.92 -11.31
N ARG A 86 7.52 -4.89 -10.24
CA ARG A 86 6.13 -5.33 -10.29
C ARG A 86 5.26 -4.44 -11.19
N VAL A 87 5.40 -3.12 -11.10
CA VAL A 87 4.64 -2.18 -11.93
C VAL A 87 5.06 -2.29 -13.40
N LEU A 88 6.34 -2.50 -13.70
CA LEU A 88 6.81 -2.78 -15.05
C LEU A 88 6.15 -4.04 -15.61
N PHE A 89 6.04 -5.11 -14.81
CA PHE A 89 5.29 -6.30 -15.19
C PHE A 89 3.81 -5.95 -15.45
N ALA A 90 3.16 -5.18 -14.59
CA ALA A 90 1.77 -4.75 -14.80
C ALA A 90 1.59 -4.00 -16.13
N CYS A 91 2.55 -3.15 -16.52
CA CYS A 91 2.53 -2.46 -17.80
C CYS A 91 2.58 -3.42 -19.00
N THR A 92 3.31 -4.54 -18.92
CA THR A 92 3.35 -5.51 -20.02
C THR A 92 2.04 -6.27 -20.20
N GLN A 93 1.22 -6.35 -19.14
CA GLN A 93 -0.09 -7.01 -19.18
C GLN A 93 -1.21 -6.12 -19.74
N LEU A 94 -0.97 -4.81 -19.84
CA LEU A 94 -1.89 -3.86 -20.46
C LEU A 94 -1.54 -3.53 -21.92
N GLY A 95 -0.49 -4.19 -22.45
CA GLY A 95 -0.14 -4.09 -23.86
C GLY A 95 -1.09 -4.89 -24.71
N ASP A 96 -1.88 -4.19 -25.53
CA ASP A 96 -2.42 -4.72 -26.80
C ASP A 96 -1.27 -4.98 -27.79
#